data_AF-A0A366S7M6-F1
#
_entry.id   AF-A0A366S7M6-F1
#
_cell.length_a   1.000
_cell.length_b   1.000
_cell.length_c   1.000
_cell.angle_alpha   90.00
_cell.angle_beta   90.00
_cell.angle_gamma   90.00
#
_symmetry.space_group_name_H-M   'P 1'
#
loop_
_entity.id
_entity.type
_entity.pdbx_description
1 polymer ?
#
loop_
_entity_poly.entity_id
_entity_poly.type
_entity_poly.pdbx_seq_one_letter_code
_entity_poly.pdbx_strand_id
1 'polypeptide(L)'
;MVSEKYLQDLQKQVELHQRSSSINTNTETPPFPSAPPPYRSTSYCSPSGSFSSGIKRTSDAAFGVGSTLSSPALTVEAQQSDVSRGTYQQQSQSPLSIWPSAFTIPSKIIKNTRKNRRTWIWLAPWSTWSFTLRLMLMLGDSLQPGGDMIPPQLIESDVYTLSWNIRPPHEKPDVTGLPSLDYAIYLFHTFKFHLGQTYRLFDEVEFVNQIRDFYSDAQSKAEENRLWYVKFLLILAFGTAFNASQRVQSTEPPGAKFFVRAMGLMPDHTALWKDSLLAIEVLAMVGLYLYSIDERESAHVYLGQAIRIAQLEGLHTQLPDNELGSETVTRCRDLWWTLYIMDRHFSSSLGLPMSVQDSDISTPVNPPNIGSQDDSARSLQVNLSHLLSVILTIATRPLLLSVLKERLDILGQPGDENSEAFLGQTAAVISTGIKSAVKTLQILTSEYSLLEVFLPYDLEFTFGAALHLNMAAALFPGVADDQNSRLQVHQLLDNMIARGNRLASVRKQELVYLEAQCQELVAQVQQQGLQTLSLAVTDETDSELARKADEELLETMQGGSDLEFLDNIGISSEEFMSIVQQIGDPDIMPENMLTLE
;
A
#
# COMPACT_ATOMS: atom_id res chain seq x y z
N MET A 1 30.25 -37.65 24.41
CA MET A 1 29.62 -38.66 25.28
C MET A 1 28.52 -37.96 26.05
N VAL A 2 27.27 -38.34 25.80
CA VAL A 2 26.10 -37.77 26.50
C VAL A 2 26.08 -38.31 27.93
N SER A 3 25.83 -37.46 28.93
CA SER A 3 25.88 -37.87 30.33
C SER A 3 24.70 -38.79 30.67
N GLU A 4 24.94 -39.80 31.50
CA GLU A 4 23.93 -40.75 31.95
C GLU A 4 22.75 -40.07 32.66
N LYS A 5 23.01 -38.92 33.29
CA LYS A 5 22.00 -38.06 33.90
C LYS A 5 21.03 -37.48 32.87
N TYR A 6 21.52 -37.08 31.69
CA TYR A 6 20.68 -36.56 30.62
C TYR A 6 19.74 -37.63 30.05
N LEU A 7 20.22 -38.87 29.91
CA LEU A 7 19.39 -39.99 29.46
C LEU A 7 18.32 -40.38 30.49
N GLN A 8 18.64 -40.32 31.79
CA GLN A 8 17.67 -40.57 32.85
C GLN A 8 16.59 -39.47 32.93
N ASP A 9 16.96 -38.21 32.73
CA ASP A 9 16.00 -37.10 32.69
C ASP A 9 15.07 -37.21 31.46
N LEU A 10 15.60 -37.64 30.31
CA LEU A 10 14.80 -37.89 29.10
C LEU A 10 13.83 -39.07 29.27
N GLN A 11 14.26 -40.16 29.92
CA GLN A 11 13.38 -41.28 30.24
C GLN A 11 12.26 -40.87 31.20
N LYS A 12 12.57 -40.02 32.18
CA LYS A 12 11.58 -39.50 33.14
C LYS A 12 10.55 -38.58 32.49
N GLN A 13 10.96 -37.78 31.49
CA GLN A 13 10.04 -36.94 30.71
C GLN A 13 9.12 -37.76 29.80
N VAL A 14 9.63 -38.85 29.19
CA VAL A 14 8.82 -39.76 28.37
C VAL A 14 7.79 -40.50 29.23
N GLU A 15 8.14 -40.94 30.43
CA GLU A 15 7.19 -41.58 31.37
C GLU A 15 6.10 -40.61 31.86
N LEU A 16 6.43 -39.33 32.07
CA LEU A 16 5.47 -38.29 32.44
C LEU A 16 4.49 -38.00 31.29
N HIS A 17 4.98 -37.95 30.05
CA HIS A 17 4.11 -37.78 28.88
C HIS A 17 3.18 -38.98 28.69
N GLN A 18 3.68 -40.21 28.80
CA GLN A 18 2.85 -41.41 28.67
C GLN A 18 1.78 -41.53 29.77
N ARG A 19 2.07 -41.07 30.99
CA ARG A 19 1.06 -40.99 32.07
C ARG A 19 -0.01 -39.92 31.82
N SER A 20 0.33 -38.80 31.19
CA SER A 20 -0.65 -37.76 30.83
C SER A 20 -1.59 -38.19 29.69
N SER A 21 -1.11 -39.03 28.76
CA SER A 21 -1.92 -39.57 27.65
C SER A 21 -2.90 -40.68 28.09
N SER A 22 -2.73 -41.23 29.30
CA SER A 22 -3.50 -42.38 29.79
C SER A 22 -4.73 -42.01 30.62
N ILE A 23 -4.99 -40.71 30.87
CA ILE A 23 -6.05 -40.23 31.77
C ILE A 23 -7.30 -39.71 31.03
N ASN A 24 -7.25 -39.51 29.70
CA ASN A 24 -8.41 -39.00 28.92
C ASN A 24 -9.09 -40.06 28.03
N THR A 25 -9.22 -41.30 28.52
CA THR A 25 -10.15 -42.28 27.94
C THR A 25 -11.09 -42.78 29.03
N ASN A 26 -12.28 -42.16 29.13
CA ASN A 26 -13.58 -42.77 29.48
C ASN A 26 -14.50 -41.76 30.21
N THR A 27 -15.37 -41.08 29.45
CA THR A 27 -16.73 -40.73 29.88
C THR A 27 -17.62 -40.46 28.67
N GLU A 28 -18.32 -41.51 28.26
CA GLU A 28 -19.67 -41.62 27.65
C GLU A 28 -20.24 -40.46 26.80
N THR A 29 -20.32 -40.72 25.49
CA THR A 29 -21.15 -40.02 24.49
C THR A 29 -22.59 -40.55 24.45
N PRO A 30 -23.64 -39.70 24.43
CA PRO A 30 -25.00 -40.13 24.09
C PRO A 30 -25.20 -40.22 22.56
N PRO A 31 -26.16 -41.01 22.06
CA PRO A 31 -26.25 -41.35 20.64
C PRO A 31 -26.84 -40.22 19.79
N PHE A 32 -26.23 -39.96 18.63
CA PHE A 32 -26.78 -39.13 17.57
C PHE A 32 -28.09 -39.70 17.01
N PRO A 33 -29.15 -38.90 16.79
CA PRO A 33 -30.26 -39.32 15.97
C PRO A 33 -29.91 -39.21 14.49
N SER A 34 -30.24 -40.27 13.78
CA SER A 34 -30.10 -40.48 12.34
C SER A 34 -30.86 -39.44 11.49
N ALA A 35 -30.26 -39.09 10.35
CA ALA A 35 -30.86 -38.27 9.30
C ALA A 35 -32.16 -38.89 8.75
N PRO A 36 -33.22 -38.09 8.48
CA PRO A 36 -34.42 -38.58 7.83
C PRO A 36 -34.26 -38.66 6.29
N PRO A 37 -34.99 -39.56 5.62
CA PRO A 37 -34.87 -39.84 4.17
C PRO A 37 -35.64 -38.81 3.32
N PRO A 38 -35.40 -38.77 1.99
CA PRO A 38 -36.02 -37.77 1.13
C PRO A 38 -37.47 -38.15 0.79
N TYR A 39 -38.42 -37.27 1.11
CA TYR A 39 -39.80 -37.41 0.63
C TYR A 39 -39.96 -36.82 -0.77
N ARG A 40 -40.15 -37.75 -1.70
CA ARG A 40 -40.78 -37.60 -3.01
C ARG A 40 -42.18 -37.00 -2.87
N SER A 41 -42.55 -36.12 -3.80
CA SER A 41 -43.94 -36.01 -4.25
C SER A 41 -43.98 -36.00 -5.77
N THR A 42 -44.65 -37.03 -6.28
CA THR A 42 -44.99 -37.39 -7.67
C THR A 42 -45.98 -36.39 -8.28
N SER A 43 -45.97 -36.10 -9.59
CA SER A 43 -46.61 -36.98 -10.57
C SER A 43 -46.46 -36.48 -12.04
N TYR A 44 -46.13 -37.44 -12.91
CA TYR A 44 -46.53 -37.70 -14.31
C TYR A 44 -46.73 -36.53 -15.31
N CYS A 45 -45.97 -36.50 -16.41
CA CYS A 45 -46.29 -37.18 -17.67
C CYS A 45 -45.21 -36.89 -18.76
N SER A 46 -44.76 -37.95 -19.44
CA SER A 46 -44.08 -37.93 -20.75
C SER A 46 -45.01 -38.72 -21.70
N PRO A 47 -45.02 -38.57 -23.05
CA PRO A 47 -43.80 -38.64 -23.87
C PRO A 47 -43.80 -37.90 -25.23
N SER A 48 -42.66 -38.06 -25.92
CA SER A 48 -42.45 -38.10 -27.38
C SER A 48 -42.02 -36.81 -28.11
N GLY A 49 -41.03 -36.96 -29.02
CA GLY A 49 -40.75 -35.99 -30.08
C GLY A 49 -39.27 -35.75 -30.37
N SER A 50 -38.76 -36.42 -31.38
CA SER A 50 -37.40 -36.37 -31.97
C SER A 50 -37.07 -35.10 -32.79
N PHE A 51 -35.75 -34.87 -32.96
CA PHE A 51 -35.02 -34.18 -34.06
C PHE A 51 -34.46 -32.74 -33.91
N SER A 52 -33.14 -32.69 -34.19
CA SER A 52 -32.32 -31.74 -34.98
C SER A 52 -31.94 -30.33 -34.49
N SER A 53 -30.61 -30.15 -34.37
CA SER A 53 -29.74 -29.06 -34.87
C SER A 53 -30.19 -27.58 -34.82
N GLY A 54 -29.34 -26.75 -34.20
CA GLY A 54 -28.87 -25.49 -34.79
C GLY A 54 -29.45 -24.18 -34.23
N ILE A 55 -28.52 -23.27 -33.89
CA ILE A 55 -28.57 -21.82 -34.07
C ILE A 55 -29.23 -20.94 -32.96
N LYS A 56 -28.39 -20.00 -32.48
CA LYS A 56 -28.64 -18.66 -31.87
C LYS A 56 -29.51 -18.57 -30.60
N ARG A 57 -28.85 -18.21 -29.48
CA ARG A 57 -29.51 -17.59 -28.34
C ARG A 57 -29.76 -16.11 -28.63
N THR A 58 -31.02 -15.76 -28.80
CA THR A 58 -31.55 -14.40 -28.79
C THR A 58 -31.65 -13.90 -27.34
N SER A 59 -31.18 -12.69 -27.11
CA SER A 59 -31.40 -11.90 -25.91
C SER A 59 -32.85 -11.38 -25.90
N ASP A 60 -33.72 -11.99 -25.11
CA ASP A 60 -35.00 -11.39 -24.69
C ASP A 60 -35.69 -12.30 -23.66
N ALA A 61 -35.36 -12.10 -22.37
CA ALA A 61 -36.19 -12.46 -21.22
C ALA A 61 -35.50 -11.98 -19.91
N ALA A 62 -35.48 -10.66 -19.67
CA ALA A 62 -35.14 -10.14 -18.35
C ALA A 62 -35.90 -8.85 -17.96
N PHE A 63 -36.59 -8.19 -18.90
CA PHE A 63 -37.32 -6.96 -18.60
C PHE A 63 -38.76 -7.06 -19.08
N GLY A 64 -39.65 -7.38 -18.14
CA GLY A 64 -41.08 -7.17 -18.30
C GLY A 64 -41.38 -5.67 -18.43
N VAL A 65 -42.22 -5.36 -19.41
CA VAL A 65 -42.63 -4.01 -19.82
C VAL A 65 -43.75 -3.47 -18.92
N GLY A 66 -43.65 -2.16 -18.60
CA GLY A 66 -44.74 -1.28 -18.13
C GLY A 66 -44.55 -0.82 -16.68
N SER A 67 -44.52 0.46 -16.30
CA SER A 67 -44.93 1.70 -16.98
C SER A 67 -44.35 2.94 -16.25
N THR A 68 -43.79 3.88 -17.03
CA THR A 68 -43.82 5.36 -16.88
C THR A 68 -43.56 6.03 -15.53
N LEU A 69 -42.40 6.69 -15.40
CA LEU A 69 -42.32 8.10 -14.99
C LEU A 69 -40.99 8.72 -15.45
N SER A 70 -41.13 9.85 -16.13
CA SER A 70 -40.12 10.66 -16.79
C SER A 70 -39.21 11.35 -15.77
N SER A 71 -37.89 11.22 -15.89
CA SER A 71 -36.93 12.12 -15.24
C SER A 71 -36.22 12.96 -16.31
N PRO A 72 -36.45 14.28 -16.36
CA PRO A 72 -35.76 15.16 -17.28
C PRO A 72 -34.37 15.49 -16.72
N ALA A 73 -33.35 15.29 -17.54
CA ALA A 73 -32.14 16.08 -17.47
C ALA A 73 -32.49 17.54 -17.82
N LEU A 74 -31.94 18.51 -17.09
CA LEU A 74 -31.22 19.68 -17.60
C LEU A 74 -31.08 20.80 -16.54
N THR A 75 -29.91 21.45 -16.62
CA THR A 75 -29.65 22.88 -16.38
C THR A 75 -29.93 23.47 -14.99
N VAL A 76 -28.86 23.95 -14.35
CA VAL A 76 -28.95 25.16 -13.54
C VAL A 76 -28.06 26.21 -14.21
N GLU A 77 -28.73 27.19 -14.80
CA GLU A 77 -28.15 28.43 -15.31
C GLU A 77 -27.63 29.30 -14.16
N ALA A 78 -26.62 30.09 -14.47
CA ALA A 78 -26.10 31.13 -13.59
C ALA A 78 -27.15 32.23 -13.37
N GLN A 79 -27.47 32.51 -12.11
CA GLN A 79 -28.06 33.79 -11.70
C GLN A 79 -27.26 34.36 -10.53
N GLN A 80 -26.79 35.59 -10.73
CA GLN A 80 -26.20 36.46 -9.72
C GLN A 80 -27.28 37.03 -8.78
N SER A 81 -26.82 37.53 -7.61
CA SER A 81 -27.53 38.15 -6.47
C SER A 81 -28.22 37.14 -5.53
N ASP A 82 -28.06 37.18 -4.20
CA ASP A 82 -27.86 38.33 -3.32
C ASP A 82 -27.05 37.96 -2.06
N VAL A 83 -26.32 38.94 -1.52
CA VAL A 83 -25.56 38.83 -0.27
C VAL A 83 -26.55 38.70 0.89
N SER A 84 -26.53 37.58 1.60
CA SER A 84 -27.21 37.44 2.89
C SER A 84 -26.50 36.43 3.78
N ARG A 85 -26.07 36.91 4.96
CA ARG A 85 -25.59 36.13 6.11
C ARG A 85 -26.56 35.00 6.45
N GLY A 86 -26.05 33.81 6.77
CA GLY A 86 -26.85 32.80 7.49
C GLY A 86 -26.26 31.40 7.55
N THR A 87 -25.92 30.99 8.79
CA THR A 87 -26.15 29.64 9.37
C THR A 87 -25.55 28.43 8.66
N TYR A 88 -24.57 27.79 9.32
CA TYR A 88 -24.20 26.38 9.12
C TYR A 88 -25.47 25.51 9.11
N GLN A 89 -25.86 25.03 7.93
CA GLN A 89 -26.82 23.93 7.82
C GLN A 89 -26.07 22.65 8.16
N GLN A 90 -26.43 22.02 9.28
CA GLN A 90 -26.16 20.59 9.50
C GLN A 90 -26.72 19.83 8.29
N GLN A 91 -25.83 19.32 7.44
CA GLN A 91 -26.22 18.38 6.41
C GLN A 91 -26.66 17.10 7.12
N SER A 92 -27.94 16.75 6.98
CA SER A 92 -28.47 15.47 7.42
C SER A 92 -27.63 14.35 6.81
N GLN A 93 -27.05 13.50 7.67
CA GLN A 93 -26.33 12.33 7.19
C GLN A 93 -27.30 11.48 6.38
N SER A 94 -26.96 11.25 5.11
CA SER A 94 -27.72 10.33 4.27
C SER A 94 -27.75 8.95 4.95
N PRO A 95 -28.89 8.25 4.98
CA PRO A 95 -29.00 6.89 5.52
C PRO A 95 -28.14 5.85 4.77
N LEU A 96 -27.41 6.27 3.73
CA LEU A 96 -26.45 5.48 2.96
C LEU A 96 -24.98 5.75 3.35
N SER A 97 -24.71 6.53 4.40
CA SER A 97 -23.34 6.77 4.89
C SER A 97 -22.87 5.62 5.77
N ILE A 98 -22.13 4.67 5.18
CA ILE A 98 -21.67 3.43 5.85
C ILE A 98 -20.31 3.64 6.56
N TRP A 99 -19.70 4.82 6.48
CA TRP A 99 -18.32 5.04 6.95
C TRP A 99 -18.19 6.26 7.87
N PRO A 100 -17.73 6.09 9.13
CA PRO A 100 -17.25 7.19 9.95
C PRO A 100 -16.03 7.83 9.26
N SER A 101 -15.95 9.16 9.20
CA SER A 101 -14.77 9.86 8.68
C SER A 101 -14.20 10.77 9.77
N ALA A 102 -12.93 10.55 10.12
CA ALA A 102 -12.21 11.43 11.04
C ALA A 102 -12.12 12.88 10.51
N PHE A 103 -12.11 13.05 9.18
CA PHE A 103 -12.20 14.35 8.53
C PHE A 103 -13.67 14.82 8.44
N THR A 104 -14.00 15.95 9.06
CA THR A 104 -15.29 16.66 8.94
C THR A 104 -15.45 17.42 7.63
N ILE A 105 -14.42 17.44 6.77
CA ILE A 105 -14.46 18.12 5.47
C ILE A 105 -15.65 17.56 4.67
N PRO A 106 -16.55 18.42 4.14
CA PRO A 106 -17.82 17.98 3.56
C PRO A 106 -17.69 17.11 2.30
N SER A 107 -16.49 16.95 1.73
CA SER A 107 -16.28 16.26 0.47
C SER A 107 -15.15 15.23 0.53
N LYS A 108 -15.47 13.97 0.19
CA LYS A 108 -14.50 12.88 -0.05
C LYS A 108 -13.84 13.01 -1.45
N ILE A 109 -14.12 14.09 -2.17
CA ILE A 109 -13.64 14.35 -3.52
C ILE A 109 -13.11 15.78 -3.66
N ILE A 110 -12.18 15.98 -4.59
CA ILE A 110 -11.77 17.30 -5.08
C ILE A 110 -12.06 17.41 -6.57
N LYS A 111 -12.17 18.64 -7.07
CA LYS A 111 -12.25 18.88 -8.51
C LYS A 111 -10.98 18.37 -9.18
N ASN A 112 -11.14 17.59 -10.24
CA ASN A 112 -10.00 17.18 -11.05
C ASN A 112 -9.61 18.32 -11.98
N THR A 113 -8.37 18.78 -11.88
CA THR A 113 -7.78 19.80 -12.76
C THR A 113 -6.91 19.19 -13.86
N ARG A 114 -6.65 17.87 -13.83
CA ARG A 114 -5.86 17.17 -14.84
C ARG A 114 -6.60 17.10 -16.18
N LYS A 115 -5.84 17.05 -17.27
CA LYS A 115 -6.35 16.96 -18.65
C LYS A 115 -6.87 15.55 -18.98
N ASN A 116 -7.90 15.09 -18.29
CA ASN A 116 -8.54 13.80 -18.55
C ASN A 116 -10.08 13.93 -18.49
N ARG A 117 -10.79 12.81 -18.73
CA ARG A 117 -12.26 12.81 -18.77
C ARG A 117 -12.92 12.83 -17.37
N ARG A 118 -12.17 12.68 -16.29
CA ARG A 118 -12.71 12.69 -14.92
C ARG A 118 -12.86 14.14 -14.46
N THR A 119 -14.01 14.49 -13.90
CA THR A 119 -14.27 15.84 -13.36
C THR A 119 -13.92 15.95 -11.87
N TRP A 120 -13.69 14.82 -11.19
CA TRP A 120 -13.40 14.74 -9.77
C TRP A 120 -12.33 13.68 -9.48
N ILE A 121 -11.65 13.82 -8.34
CA ILE A 121 -10.68 12.88 -7.80
C ILE A 121 -11.20 12.38 -6.45
N TRP A 122 -11.21 11.07 -6.26
CA TRP A 122 -11.46 10.44 -4.95
C TRP A 122 -10.27 10.65 -4.03
N LEU A 123 -10.52 11.19 -2.84
CA LEU A 123 -9.52 11.24 -1.78
C LEU A 123 -9.65 9.97 -0.95
N ALA A 124 -8.75 9.01 -1.14
CA ALA A 124 -8.76 7.78 -0.38
C ALA A 124 -8.58 8.04 1.13
N PRO A 125 -9.21 7.25 2.03
CA PRO A 125 -9.16 7.54 3.45
C PRO A 125 -7.76 7.42 4.06
N TRP A 126 -6.91 6.54 3.50
CA TRP A 126 -5.66 6.09 4.15
C TRP A 126 -4.38 6.37 3.36
N SER A 127 -4.49 6.87 2.12
CA SER A 127 -3.30 7.19 1.31
C SER A 127 -2.56 8.40 1.87
N THR A 128 -1.23 8.38 1.84
CA THR A 128 -0.41 9.55 2.24
C THR A 128 -0.78 10.82 1.47
N TRP A 129 -1.02 10.72 0.16
CA TRP A 129 -1.37 11.87 -0.66
C TRP A 129 -2.75 12.44 -0.34
N SER A 130 -3.80 11.60 -0.31
CA SER A 130 -5.15 12.09 0.02
C SER A 130 -5.22 12.63 1.44
N PHE A 131 -4.50 12.01 2.39
CA PHE A 131 -4.39 12.51 3.75
C PHE A 131 -3.76 13.90 3.77
N THR A 132 -2.67 14.10 3.04
CA THR A 132 -1.99 15.40 2.93
C THR A 132 -2.92 16.48 2.38
N LEU A 133 -3.64 16.19 1.29
CA LEU A 133 -4.58 17.16 0.71
C LEU A 133 -5.73 17.49 1.65
N ARG A 134 -6.30 16.48 2.32
CA ARG A 134 -7.35 16.70 3.33
C ARG A 134 -6.83 17.55 4.48
N LEU A 135 -5.63 17.27 4.96
CA LEU A 135 -4.98 18.04 6.02
C LEU A 135 -4.77 19.50 5.61
N MET A 136 -4.28 19.75 4.39
CA MET A 136 -4.11 21.11 3.86
C MET A 136 -5.43 21.88 3.76
N LEU A 137 -6.50 21.22 3.31
CA LEU A 137 -7.84 21.81 3.24
C LEU A 137 -8.39 22.13 4.62
N MET A 138 -8.27 21.18 5.56
CA MET A 138 -8.73 21.36 6.95
C MET A 138 -8.00 22.53 7.63
N LEU A 139 -6.66 22.56 7.53
CA LEU A 139 -5.88 23.67 8.08
C LEU A 139 -6.19 24.99 7.36
N GLY A 140 -6.42 24.97 6.05
CA GLY A 140 -6.76 26.16 5.27
C GLY A 140 -8.07 26.81 5.74
N ASP A 141 -9.13 26.00 5.83
CA ASP A 141 -10.46 26.43 6.26
C ASP A 141 -10.45 26.97 7.71
N SER A 142 -9.77 26.26 8.62
CA SER A 142 -9.72 26.67 10.03
C SER A 142 -8.84 27.89 10.29
N LEU A 143 -7.71 28.05 9.59
CA LEU A 143 -6.77 29.15 9.84
C LEU A 143 -7.16 30.45 9.12
N GLN A 144 -7.82 30.34 7.96
CA GLN A 144 -8.26 31.47 7.15
C GLN A 144 -9.66 31.17 6.58
N PRO A 145 -10.74 31.63 7.23
CA PRO A 145 -12.10 31.40 6.75
C PRO A 145 -12.29 31.92 5.31
N GLY A 146 -12.56 31.01 4.36
CA GLY A 146 -12.62 31.31 2.92
C GLY A 146 -11.34 30.95 2.13
N GLY A 147 -10.36 30.34 2.78
CA GLY A 147 -9.13 29.77 2.23
C GLY A 147 -9.29 28.35 1.66
N ASP A 148 -10.48 27.99 1.18
CA ASP A 148 -10.92 26.62 0.85
C ASP A 148 -10.23 26.00 -0.37
N MET A 149 -9.20 26.63 -0.92
CA MET A 149 -8.55 26.20 -2.15
C MET A 149 -7.07 25.89 -1.91
N ILE A 150 -6.71 24.62 -2.12
CA ILE A 150 -5.31 24.22 -2.32
C ILE A 150 -4.79 24.98 -3.56
N PRO A 151 -3.59 25.60 -3.48
CA PRO A 151 -2.95 26.22 -4.62
C PRO A 151 -2.93 25.28 -5.83
N PRO A 152 -3.41 25.71 -7.01
CA PRO A 152 -3.54 24.82 -8.16
C PRO A 152 -2.22 24.16 -8.54
N GLN A 153 -1.08 24.84 -8.33
CA GLN A 153 0.25 24.30 -8.64
C GLN A 153 0.59 23.03 -7.85
N LEU A 154 -0.02 22.80 -6.69
CA LEU A 154 0.17 21.58 -5.88
C LEU A 154 -0.68 20.40 -6.37
N ILE A 155 -1.69 20.63 -7.21
CA ILE A 155 -2.57 19.60 -7.78
C ILE A 155 -2.25 19.37 -9.27
N GLU A 156 -1.75 20.40 -9.97
CA GLU A 156 -1.82 20.52 -11.44
C GLU A 156 -0.72 19.80 -12.25
N SER A 157 0.38 19.31 -11.67
CA SER A 157 1.52 18.89 -12.49
C SER A 157 1.65 17.36 -12.63
N ASP A 158 1.29 16.83 -13.81
CA ASP A 158 1.87 15.57 -14.29
C ASP A 158 3.39 15.78 -14.38
N VAL A 159 4.15 15.06 -13.54
CA VAL A 159 5.60 15.30 -13.41
C VAL A 159 6.34 14.84 -14.65
N TYR A 160 5.89 13.74 -15.23
CA TYR A 160 6.44 13.16 -16.45
C TYR A 160 5.38 13.10 -17.55
N THR A 161 5.82 13.27 -18.79
CA THR A 161 4.98 13.02 -19.97
C THR A 161 5.36 11.67 -20.54
N LEU A 162 4.42 10.72 -20.51
CA LEU A 162 4.62 9.38 -21.07
C LEU A 162 3.48 9.02 -22.02
N SER A 163 3.83 8.65 -23.25
CA SER A 163 2.87 8.18 -24.24
C SER A 163 3.50 7.11 -25.12
N TRP A 164 2.71 6.13 -25.53
CA TRP A 164 3.15 5.06 -26.42
C TRP A 164 2.03 4.70 -27.41
N ASN A 165 2.44 4.19 -28.57
CA ASN A 165 1.54 3.69 -29.59
C ASN A 165 1.61 2.18 -29.61
N ILE A 166 0.45 1.53 -29.52
CA ILE A 166 0.34 0.07 -29.63
C ILE A 166 0.69 -0.32 -31.06
N ARG A 167 1.70 -1.19 -31.21
CA ARG A 167 2.13 -1.75 -32.48
C ARG A 167 1.32 -3.02 -32.75
N PRO A 168 0.76 -3.22 -33.95
CA PRO A 168 0.01 -4.41 -34.24
C PRO A 168 0.90 -5.68 -34.13
N PRO A 169 0.31 -6.84 -33.81
CA PRO A 169 1.07 -8.08 -33.58
C PRO A 169 1.91 -8.56 -34.78
N HIS A 170 1.49 -8.22 -36.01
CA HIS A 170 2.17 -8.61 -37.24
C HIS A 170 3.35 -7.70 -37.61
N GLU A 171 3.50 -6.56 -36.95
CA GLU A 171 4.64 -5.66 -37.18
C GLU A 171 5.87 -6.22 -36.47
N LYS A 172 6.98 -6.31 -37.22
CA LYS A 172 8.27 -6.77 -36.71
C LYS A 172 8.77 -5.87 -35.57
N PRO A 173 9.23 -6.44 -34.43
CA PRO A 173 9.80 -5.64 -33.35
C PRO A 173 11.00 -4.84 -33.81
N ASP A 174 11.06 -3.56 -33.40
CA ASP A 174 12.19 -2.67 -33.69
C ASP A 174 13.37 -2.96 -32.74
N VAL A 175 14.39 -3.64 -33.27
CA VAL A 175 15.66 -3.93 -32.55
C VAL A 175 16.73 -2.85 -32.75
N THR A 176 16.43 -1.75 -33.44
CA THR A 176 17.41 -0.69 -33.69
C THR A 176 17.68 0.12 -32.43
N GLY A 177 18.91 0.65 -32.30
CA GLY A 177 19.29 1.50 -31.17
C GLY A 177 19.29 0.80 -29.80
N LEU A 178 19.38 -0.53 -29.80
CA LEU A 178 19.74 -1.33 -28.63
C LEU A 178 21.21 -1.08 -28.26
N PRO A 179 21.56 -1.20 -26.96
CA PRO A 179 22.94 -1.08 -26.49
C PRO A 179 23.82 -2.23 -27.01
N SER A 180 25.14 -2.15 -26.83
CA SER A 180 26.02 -3.30 -27.06
C SER A 180 25.71 -4.40 -26.04
N LEU A 181 26.05 -5.66 -26.35
CA LEU A 181 25.88 -6.80 -25.44
C LEU A 181 26.46 -6.52 -24.04
N ASP A 182 27.71 -6.04 -23.99
CA ASP A 182 28.38 -5.74 -22.72
C ASP A 182 27.65 -4.65 -21.93
N TYR A 183 27.14 -3.62 -22.62
CA TYR A 183 26.41 -2.55 -21.96
C TYR A 183 24.99 -3.00 -21.54
N ALA A 184 24.35 -3.90 -22.29
CA ALA A 184 23.09 -4.52 -21.88
C ALA A 184 23.25 -5.38 -20.62
N ILE A 185 24.32 -6.18 -20.54
CA ILE A 185 24.68 -6.96 -19.36
C ILE A 185 24.97 -6.02 -18.17
N TYR A 186 25.67 -4.92 -18.40
CA TYR A 186 25.87 -3.88 -17.38
C TYR A 186 24.54 -3.32 -16.86
N LEU A 187 23.62 -2.92 -17.75
CA LEU A 187 22.29 -2.41 -17.36
C LEU A 187 21.47 -3.47 -16.61
N PHE A 188 21.58 -4.74 -16.97
CA PHE A 188 20.98 -5.85 -16.22
C PHE A 188 21.59 -5.99 -14.82
N HIS A 189 22.91 -5.89 -14.67
CA HIS A 189 23.54 -5.92 -13.36
C HIS A 189 23.15 -4.72 -12.49
N THR A 190 22.97 -3.53 -13.09
CA THR A 190 22.37 -2.39 -12.41
C THR A 190 20.95 -2.72 -11.95
N PHE A 191 20.08 -3.22 -12.84
CA PHE A 191 18.72 -3.65 -12.47
C PHE A 191 18.73 -4.64 -11.30
N LYS A 192 19.58 -5.66 -11.36
CA LYS A 192 19.74 -6.67 -10.31
C LYS A 192 20.17 -6.02 -8.99
N PHE A 193 21.15 -5.12 -9.01
CA PHE A 193 21.66 -4.49 -7.81
C PHE A 193 20.56 -3.72 -7.06
N HIS A 194 19.73 -2.97 -7.78
CA HIS A 194 18.69 -2.14 -7.19
C HIS A 194 17.40 -2.89 -6.84
N LEU A 195 17.01 -3.91 -7.63
CA LEU A 195 15.73 -4.60 -7.45
C LEU A 195 15.85 -6.01 -6.88
N GLY A 196 16.96 -6.71 -7.10
CA GLY A 196 17.11 -8.12 -6.73
C GLY A 196 17.08 -8.39 -5.22
N GLN A 197 17.32 -7.37 -4.40
CA GLN A 197 17.21 -7.46 -2.93
C GLN A 197 15.76 -7.51 -2.44
N THR A 198 14.83 -6.89 -3.17
CA THR A 198 13.42 -6.76 -2.77
C THR A 198 12.51 -7.64 -3.63
N TYR A 199 12.83 -7.79 -4.90
CA TYR A 199 12.01 -8.50 -5.88
C TYR A 199 12.81 -9.60 -6.56
N ARG A 200 12.39 -10.85 -6.33
CA ARG A 200 12.96 -12.00 -7.05
C ARG A 200 12.00 -12.40 -8.17
N LEU A 201 12.14 -11.68 -9.29
CA LEU A 201 11.23 -11.78 -10.42
C LEU A 201 11.51 -13.01 -11.29
N PHE A 202 12.78 -13.38 -11.51
CA PHE A 202 13.15 -14.46 -12.44
C PHE A 202 14.56 -14.98 -12.19
N ASP A 203 14.93 -16.09 -12.84
CA ASP A 203 16.29 -16.63 -12.78
C ASP A 203 17.28 -15.75 -13.56
N GLU A 204 18.26 -15.22 -12.84
CA GLU A 204 19.23 -14.28 -13.36
C GLU A 204 20.27 -14.92 -14.29
N VAL A 205 20.65 -16.18 -14.03
CA VAL A 205 21.68 -16.89 -14.79
C VAL A 205 21.10 -17.30 -16.15
N GLU A 206 19.88 -17.84 -16.14
CA GLU A 206 19.10 -18.14 -17.33
C GLU A 206 18.92 -16.88 -18.17
N PHE A 207 18.55 -15.76 -17.54
CA PHE A 207 18.33 -14.50 -18.25
C PHE A 207 19.61 -13.97 -18.93
N VAL A 208 20.77 -14.02 -18.28
CA VAL A 208 22.05 -13.62 -18.91
C VAL A 208 22.37 -14.49 -20.13
N ASN A 209 22.09 -15.79 -20.07
CA ASN A 209 22.28 -16.68 -21.20
C ASN A 209 21.30 -16.35 -22.34
N GLN A 210 20.04 -16.05 -22.03
CA GLN A 210 19.04 -15.59 -22.99
C GLN A 210 19.44 -14.26 -23.66
N ILE A 211 20.04 -13.31 -22.92
CA ILE A 211 20.60 -12.09 -23.52
C ILE A 211 21.68 -12.46 -24.55
N ARG A 212 22.65 -13.30 -24.19
CA ARG A 212 23.74 -13.68 -25.11
C ARG A 212 23.22 -14.36 -26.37
N ASP A 213 22.25 -15.26 -26.24
CA ASP A 213 21.58 -15.91 -27.36
C ASP A 213 20.82 -14.89 -28.23
N PHE A 214 20.09 -13.96 -27.62
CA PHE A 214 19.38 -12.89 -28.32
C PHE A 214 20.32 -12.05 -29.20
N TYR A 215 21.50 -11.68 -28.71
CA TYR A 215 22.45 -10.87 -29.48
C TYR A 215 23.08 -11.61 -30.68
N SER A 216 22.92 -12.94 -30.80
CA SER A 216 23.38 -13.70 -31.97
C SER A 216 22.52 -13.46 -33.22
N ASP A 217 21.21 -13.26 -33.04
CA ASP A 217 20.25 -12.88 -34.09
C ASP A 217 19.04 -12.14 -33.46
N ALA A 218 19.26 -10.87 -33.12
CA ALA A 218 18.30 -10.07 -32.37
C ALA A 218 16.93 -9.97 -33.05
N GLN A 219 16.91 -9.84 -34.38
CA GLN A 219 15.65 -9.68 -35.12
C GLN A 219 14.83 -10.97 -35.08
N SER A 220 15.44 -12.12 -35.39
CA SER A 220 14.72 -13.40 -35.37
C SER A 220 14.24 -13.73 -33.96
N LYS A 221 15.08 -13.52 -32.93
CA LYS A 221 14.75 -13.84 -31.53
C LYS A 221 13.64 -12.95 -30.96
N ALA A 222 13.62 -11.66 -31.31
CA ALA A 222 12.52 -10.76 -30.93
C ALA A 222 11.18 -11.16 -31.57
N GLU A 223 11.21 -11.65 -32.81
CA GLU A 223 10.01 -12.14 -33.53
C GLU A 223 9.50 -13.47 -32.95
N GLU A 224 10.41 -14.36 -32.54
CA GLU A 224 10.09 -15.64 -31.91
C GLU A 224 9.43 -15.48 -30.55
N ASN A 225 9.99 -14.64 -29.67
CA ASN A 225 9.46 -14.40 -28.33
C ASN A 225 9.35 -12.89 -28.02
N ARG A 226 8.27 -12.28 -28.51
CA ARG A 226 7.99 -10.85 -28.33
C ARG A 226 7.83 -10.45 -26.87
N LEU A 227 7.21 -11.30 -26.04
CA LEU A 227 7.00 -10.99 -24.62
C LEU A 227 8.32 -11.02 -23.83
N TRP A 228 9.22 -11.95 -24.17
CA TRP A 228 10.58 -11.94 -23.62
C TRP A 228 11.35 -10.68 -24.04
N TYR A 229 11.19 -10.25 -25.29
CA TYR A 229 11.80 -9.00 -25.75
C TYR A 229 11.25 -7.77 -25.00
N VAL A 230 9.95 -7.76 -24.67
CA VAL A 230 9.35 -6.76 -23.77
C VAL A 230 10.02 -6.79 -22.39
N LYS A 231 10.18 -7.98 -21.77
CA LYS A 231 10.92 -8.15 -20.50
C LYS A 231 12.32 -7.56 -20.60
N PHE A 232 13.06 -7.87 -21.67
CA PHE A 232 14.40 -7.33 -21.89
C PHE A 232 14.39 -5.80 -21.99
N LEU A 233 13.46 -5.21 -22.73
CA LEU A 233 13.32 -3.75 -22.82
C LEU A 233 12.98 -3.09 -21.49
N LEU A 234 12.14 -3.70 -20.65
CA LEU A 234 11.84 -3.19 -19.30
C LEU A 234 13.09 -3.19 -18.41
N ILE A 235 13.90 -4.24 -18.47
CA ILE A 235 15.18 -4.31 -17.74
C ILE A 235 16.16 -3.24 -18.23
N LEU A 236 16.22 -2.99 -19.55
CA LEU A 236 16.99 -1.86 -20.08
C LEU A 236 16.44 -0.50 -19.61
N ALA A 237 15.12 -0.36 -19.51
CA ALA A 237 14.48 0.87 -19.01
C ALA A 237 14.88 1.15 -17.56
N PHE A 238 14.75 0.17 -16.67
CA PHE A 238 15.18 0.27 -15.28
C PHE A 238 16.69 0.49 -15.14
N GLY A 239 17.52 -0.32 -15.81
CA GLY A 239 18.97 -0.14 -15.76
C GLY A 239 19.42 1.25 -16.24
N THR A 240 18.71 1.81 -17.23
CA THR A 240 18.95 3.20 -17.68
C THR A 240 18.45 4.20 -16.65
N ALA A 241 17.31 3.94 -16.01
CA ALA A 241 16.72 4.81 -14.99
C ALA A 241 17.59 4.93 -13.74
N PHE A 242 18.12 3.82 -13.23
CA PHE A 242 19.03 3.79 -12.07
C PHE A 242 20.37 4.47 -12.33
N ASN A 243 20.86 4.42 -13.57
CA ASN A 243 22.10 5.10 -13.98
C ASN A 243 21.90 6.56 -14.42
N ALA A 244 20.67 7.07 -14.38
CA ALA A 244 20.39 8.42 -14.85
C ALA A 244 21.11 9.45 -13.97
N SER A 245 22.10 10.12 -14.55
CA SER A 245 22.77 11.28 -13.94
C SER A 245 22.30 12.57 -14.60
N GLN A 246 22.21 13.62 -13.78
CA GLN A 246 21.52 14.90 -13.90
C GLN A 246 21.80 15.83 -15.11
N ARG A 247 22.21 15.34 -16.28
CA ARG A 247 22.74 16.23 -17.35
C ARG A 247 21.71 16.78 -18.33
N VAL A 248 20.47 16.30 -18.33
CA VAL A 248 19.43 16.78 -19.26
C VAL A 248 18.09 16.91 -18.54
N GLN A 249 17.55 18.14 -18.48
CA GLN A 249 16.16 18.37 -18.10
C GLN A 249 15.26 17.79 -19.20
N SER A 250 14.80 16.55 -19.00
CA SER A 250 13.81 15.91 -19.87
C SER A 250 12.44 15.91 -19.18
N THR A 251 11.38 16.08 -19.98
CA THR A 251 10.00 15.85 -19.52
C THR A 251 9.65 14.36 -19.53
N GLU A 252 10.43 13.54 -20.23
CA GLU A 252 10.29 12.09 -20.24
C GLU A 252 10.94 11.46 -18.99
N PRO A 253 10.37 10.37 -18.45
CA PRO A 253 10.96 9.70 -17.32
C PRO A 253 12.30 9.01 -17.68
N PRO A 254 13.19 8.80 -16.71
CA PRO A 254 14.43 8.02 -16.91
C PRO A 254 14.13 6.63 -17.50
N GLY A 255 14.79 6.26 -18.59
CA GLY A 255 14.56 4.97 -19.27
C GLY A 255 13.32 4.92 -20.19
N ALA A 256 12.60 6.03 -20.37
CA ALA A 256 11.35 6.09 -21.15
C ALA A 256 11.45 5.48 -22.56
N LYS A 257 12.58 5.70 -23.25
CA LYS A 257 12.82 5.16 -24.60
C LYS A 257 12.56 3.66 -24.69
N PHE A 258 13.07 2.88 -23.73
CA PHE A 258 12.89 1.43 -23.73
C PHE A 258 11.52 1.04 -23.17
N PHE A 259 11.02 1.75 -22.16
CA PHE A 259 9.68 1.50 -21.61
C PHE A 259 8.58 1.72 -22.66
N VAL A 260 8.58 2.84 -23.37
CA VAL A 260 7.62 3.15 -24.45
C VAL A 260 7.67 2.10 -25.55
N ARG A 261 8.87 1.63 -25.91
CA ARG A 261 9.04 0.54 -26.88
C ARG A 261 8.45 -0.77 -26.34
N ALA A 262 8.72 -1.12 -25.09
CA ALA A 262 8.16 -2.31 -24.44
C ALA A 262 6.62 -2.26 -24.45
N MET A 263 6.04 -1.13 -24.04
CA MET A 263 4.59 -0.93 -24.02
C MET A 263 3.96 -0.95 -25.40
N GLY A 264 4.66 -0.45 -26.42
CA GLY A 264 4.22 -0.56 -27.82
C GLY A 264 4.18 -2.01 -28.32
N LEU A 265 4.96 -2.92 -27.74
CA LEU A 265 5.03 -4.33 -28.14
C LEU A 265 4.20 -5.27 -27.25
N MET A 266 3.62 -4.77 -26.15
CA MET A 266 2.81 -5.55 -25.21
C MET A 266 1.69 -6.32 -25.93
N PRO A 267 1.58 -7.64 -25.73
CA PRO A 267 0.47 -8.42 -26.29
C PRO A 267 -0.87 -8.02 -25.69
N ASP A 268 -1.96 -8.34 -26.39
CA ASP A 268 -3.30 -8.24 -25.81
C ASP A 268 -3.51 -9.26 -24.67
N HIS A 269 -4.57 -9.06 -23.89
CA HIS A 269 -4.90 -9.95 -22.76
C HIS A 269 -5.15 -11.41 -23.18
N THR A 270 -5.58 -11.65 -24.42
CA THR A 270 -5.84 -13.01 -24.93
C THR A 270 -4.56 -13.75 -25.36
N ALA A 271 -3.45 -13.04 -25.50
CA ALA A 271 -2.15 -13.63 -25.82
C ALA A 271 -1.24 -13.74 -24.59
N LEU A 272 -1.39 -12.85 -23.60
CA LEU A 272 -0.55 -12.82 -22.40
C LEU A 272 -0.56 -14.13 -21.60
N TRP A 273 -1.70 -14.83 -21.50
CA TRP A 273 -1.80 -16.05 -20.70
C TRP A 273 -1.06 -17.27 -21.27
N LYS A 274 -0.57 -17.21 -22.51
CA LYS A 274 0.13 -18.35 -23.15
C LYS A 274 1.49 -18.67 -22.51
N ASP A 275 2.09 -17.67 -21.86
CA ASP A 275 3.29 -17.80 -21.04
C ASP A 275 3.04 -17.01 -19.76
N SER A 276 2.27 -17.63 -18.85
CA SER A 276 1.72 -16.96 -17.68
C SER A 276 2.77 -16.48 -16.70
N LEU A 277 3.84 -17.26 -16.46
CA LEU A 277 4.95 -16.84 -15.59
C LEU A 277 5.69 -15.63 -16.17
N LEU A 278 6.02 -15.64 -17.45
CA LEU A 278 6.65 -14.50 -18.10
C LEU A 278 5.72 -13.28 -18.14
N ALA A 279 4.41 -13.48 -18.32
CA ALA A 279 3.44 -12.41 -18.24
C ALA A 279 3.37 -11.79 -16.84
N ILE A 280 3.37 -12.60 -15.78
CA ILE A 280 3.42 -12.12 -14.39
C ILE A 280 4.66 -11.24 -14.16
N GLU A 281 5.84 -11.73 -14.57
CA GLU A 281 7.10 -10.99 -14.48
C GLU A 281 7.03 -9.63 -15.18
N VAL A 282 6.58 -9.63 -16.44
CA VAL A 282 6.46 -8.43 -17.26
C VAL A 282 5.47 -7.45 -16.65
N LEU A 283 4.28 -7.91 -16.26
CA LEU A 283 3.24 -7.05 -15.71
C LEU A 283 3.66 -6.45 -14.36
N ALA A 284 4.35 -7.21 -13.51
CA ALA A 284 4.94 -6.69 -12.27
C ALA A 284 5.98 -5.58 -12.56
N MET A 285 6.91 -5.81 -13.49
CA MET A 285 7.90 -4.79 -13.88
C MET A 285 7.25 -3.53 -14.50
N VAL A 286 6.21 -3.69 -15.32
CA VAL A 286 5.43 -2.56 -15.86
C VAL A 286 4.79 -1.78 -14.73
N GLY A 287 4.13 -2.46 -13.78
CA GLY A 287 3.53 -1.86 -12.60
C GLY A 287 4.54 -1.06 -11.78
N LEU A 288 5.70 -1.65 -11.50
CA LEU A 288 6.78 -1.00 -10.74
C LEU A 288 7.35 0.23 -11.43
N TYR A 289 7.57 0.19 -12.74
CA TYR A 289 8.09 1.33 -13.49
C TYR A 289 7.09 2.49 -13.47
N LEU A 290 5.81 2.20 -13.73
CA LEU A 290 4.74 3.20 -13.69
C LEU A 290 4.57 3.79 -12.28
N TYR A 291 4.71 2.97 -11.24
CA TYR A 291 4.68 3.44 -9.85
C TYR A 291 5.84 4.41 -9.55
N SER A 292 7.04 4.11 -10.06
CA SER A 292 8.25 4.92 -9.88
C SER A 292 8.16 6.32 -10.54
N ILE A 293 7.27 6.50 -11.50
CA ILE A 293 7.06 7.77 -12.20
C ILE A 293 5.73 8.45 -11.83
N ASP A 294 5.07 7.98 -10.76
CA ASP A 294 3.80 8.49 -10.22
C ASP A 294 2.56 8.26 -11.13
N GLU A 295 2.63 7.30 -12.07
CA GLU A 295 1.48 6.81 -12.86
C GLU A 295 0.70 5.74 -12.05
N ARG A 296 0.27 6.09 -10.85
CA ARG A 296 -0.16 5.14 -9.81
C ARG A 296 -1.40 4.33 -10.19
N GLU A 297 -2.37 4.94 -10.88
CA GLU A 297 -3.57 4.22 -11.33
C GLU A 297 -3.22 3.11 -12.33
N SER A 298 -2.36 3.43 -13.29
CA SER A 298 -1.88 2.47 -14.29
C SER A 298 -1.05 1.37 -13.61
N ALA A 299 -0.15 1.76 -12.71
CA ALA A 299 0.67 0.84 -11.93
C ALA A 299 -0.17 -0.22 -11.19
N HIS A 300 -1.22 0.23 -10.49
CA HIS A 300 -2.14 -0.63 -9.75
C HIS A 300 -2.90 -1.59 -10.68
N VAL A 301 -3.37 -1.13 -11.84
CA VAL A 301 -4.07 -1.99 -12.80
C VAL A 301 -3.16 -3.10 -13.32
N TYR A 302 -1.91 -2.78 -13.69
CA TYR A 302 -0.94 -3.77 -14.17
C TYR A 302 -0.56 -4.79 -13.09
N LEU A 303 -0.33 -4.32 -11.86
CA LEU A 303 -0.05 -5.21 -10.73
C LEU A 303 -1.25 -6.13 -10.43
N GLY A 304 -2.46 -5.59 -10.41
CA GLY A 304 -3.68 -6.37 -10.22
C GLY A 304 -3.84 -7.45 -11.30
N GLN A 305 -3.50 -7.16 -12.56
CA GLN A 305 -3.50 -8.18 -13.61
C GLN A 305 -2.46 -9.29 -13.34
N ALA A 306 -1.25 -8.93 -12.91
CA ALA A 306 -0.22 -9.91 -12.56
C ALA A 306 -0.70 -10.84 -11.42
N ILE A 307 -1.28 -10.26 -10.36
CA ILE A 307 -1.84 -11.01 -9.22
C ILE A 307 -2.95 -11.95 -9.67
N ARG A 308 -3.87 -11.50 -10.53
CA ARG A 308 -4.96 -12.35 -11.03
C ARG A 308 -4.45 -13.52 -11.86
N ILE A 309 -3.43 -13.33 -12.69
CA ILE A 309 -2.80 -14.44 -13.43
C ILE A 309 -2.09 -15.39 -12.47
N ALA A 310 -1.35 -14.87 -11.48
CA ALA A 310 -0.69 -15.68 -10.46
C ALA A 310 -1.69 -16.51 -9.63
N GLN A 311 -2.85 -15.95 -9.30
CA GLN A 311 -3.92 -16.68 -8.63
C GLN A 311 -4.49 -17.81 -9.49
N LEU A 312 -4.71 -17.57 -10.80
CA LEU A 312 -5.19 -18.59 -11.74
C LEU A 312 -4.20 -19.76 -11.88
N GLU A 313 -2.90 -19.47 -11.82
CA GLU A 313 -1.82 -20.46 -11.85
C GLU A 313 -1.54 -21.09 -10.47
N GLY A 314 -2.28 -20.70 -9.43
CA GLY A 314 -2.15 -21.28 -8.08
C GLY A 314 -0.93 -20.81 -7.29
N LEU A 315 -0.24 -19.73 -7.68
CA LEU A 315 0.99 -19.27 -7.01
C LEU A 315 0.78 -18.83 -5.54
N HIS A 316 -0.47 -18.55 -5.16
CA HIS A 316 -0.92 -18.22 -3.80
C HIS A 316 -1.12 -19.43 -2.90
N THR A 317 -1.00 -20.64 -3.44
CA THR A 317 -1.10 -21.89 -2.70
C THR A 317 0.21 -22.68 -2.69
N GLN A 318 0.28 -23.69 -1.83
CA GLN A 318 1.38 -24.64 -1.85
C GLN A 318 1.31 -25.53 -3.09
N LEU A 319 2.10 -25.19 -4.11
CA LEU A 319 2.22 -25.96 -5.35
C LEU A 319 2.94 -27.31 -5.12
N PRO A 320 2.62 -28.37 -5.89
CA PRO A 320 3.19 -29.71 -5.72
C PRO A 320 4.61 -29.84 -6.32
N ASP A 321 5.64 -29.76 -5.47
CA ASP A 321 7.07 -29.90 -5.83
C ASP A 321 7.39 -31.16 -6.64
N ASN A 322 6.76 -32.29 -6.29
CA ASN A 322 6.99 -33.59 -6.94
C ASN A 322 6.47 -33.65 -8.38
N GLU A 323 5.51 -32.80 -8.75
CA GLU A 323 4.90 -32.78 -10.08
C GLU A 323 5.50 -31.69 -10.98
N LEU A 324 5.75 -30.51 -10.42
CA LEU A 324 6.22 -29.33 -11.16
C LEU A 324 7.75 -29.16 -11.16
N GLY A 325 8.44 -29.84 -10.25
CA GLY A 325 9.87 -29.68 -10.01
C GLY A 325 10.19 -28.51 -9.08
N SER A 326 11.22 -28.70 -8.25
CA SER A 326 11.59 -27.74 -7.20
C SER A 326 12.00 -26.36 -7.72
N GLU A 327 12.63 -26.30 -8.89
CA GLU A 327 13.02 -25.04 -9.54
C GLU A 327 11.79 -24.20 -9.94
N THR A 328 10.82 -24.82 -10.60
CA THR A 328 9.55 -24.19 -10.98
C THR A 328 8.79 -23.70 -9.76
N VAL A 329 8.62 -24.55 -8.73
CA VAL A 329 7.89 -24.15 -7.51
C VAL A 329 8.61 -23.03 -6.77
N THR A 330 9.94 -23.04 -6.74
CA THR A 330 10.72 -21.94 -6.16
C THR A 330 10.49 -20.63 -6.92
N ARG A 331 10.52 -20.64 -8.26
CA ARG A 331 10.21 -19.46 -9.09
C ARG A 331 8.79 -18.94 -8.84
N CYS A 332 7.81 -19.85 -8.77
CA CYS A 332 6.41 -19.51 -8.47
C CYS A 332 6.23 -18.86 -7.09
N ARG A 333 6.87 -19.42 -6.06
CA ARG A 333 6.87 -18.87 -4.70
C ARG A 333 7.53 -17.49 -4.65
N ASP A 334 8.66 -17.34 -5.33
CA ASP A 334 9.42 -16.09 -5.39
C ASP A 334 8.63 -14.98 -6.08
N LEU A 335 7.93 -15.31 -7.17
CA LEU A 335 7.00 -14.42 -7.84
C LEU A 335 5.81 -14.05 -6.95
N TRP A 336 5.20 -15.02 -6.26
CA TRP A 336 4.07 -14.75 -5.38
C TRP A 336 4.41 -13.73 -4.29
N TRP A 337 5.51 -13.95 -3.56
CA TRP A 337 5.90 -13.04 -2.48
C TRP A 337 6.37 -11.69 -2.99
N THR A 338 6.95 -11.63 -4.20
CA THR A 338 7.24 -10.37 -4.88
C THR A 338 5.95 -9.58 -5.15
N LEU A 339 4.92 -10.22 -5.72
CA LEU A 339 3.63 -9.58 -5.97
C LEU A 339 2.93 -9.16 -4.68
N TYR A 340 3.00 -9.98 -3.63
CA TYR A 340 2.43 -9.69 -2.32
C TYR A 340 3.01 -8.41 -1.72
N ILE A 341 4.35 -8.30 -1.68
CA ILE A 341 5.06 -7.10 -1.19
C ILE A 341 4.64 -5.88 -2.02
N MET A 342 4.62 -6.02 -3.35
CA MET A 342 4.20 -4.92 -4.23
C MET A 342 2.75 -4.47 -3.98
N ASP A 343 1.80 -5.40 -3.81
CA ASP A 343 0.37 -5.07 -3.59
C ASP A 343 0.20 -4.29 -2.28
N ARG A 344 0.88 -4.72 -1.22
CA ARG A 344 0.85 -4.06 0.08
C ARG A 344 1.35 -2.63 0.02
N HIS A 345 2.45 -2.40 -0.69
CA HIS A 345 2.98 -1.05 -0.90
C HIS A 345 2.05 -0.19 -1.78
N PHE A 346 1.64 -0.70 -2.94
CA PHE A 346 0.86 0.07 -3.91
C PHE A 346 -0.50 0.46 -3.35
N SER A 347 -1.22 -0.51 -2.78
CA SER A 347 -2.55 -0.31 -2.24
C SER A 347 -2.52 0.58 -1.00
N SER A 348 -1.51 0.45 -0.12
CA SER A 348 -1.33 1.37 1.01
C SER A 348 -1.06 2.81 0.54
N SER A 349 -0.15 3.00 -0.41
CA SER A 349 0.17 4.33 -0.95
C SER A 349 -1.03 4.98 -1.66
N LEU A 350 -1.87 4.18 -2.31
CA LEU A 350 -3.10 4.62 -2.98
C LEU A 350 -4.31 4.71 -2.03
N GLY A 351 -4.21 4.20 -0.81
CA GLY A 351 -5.31 4.12 0.15
C GLY A 351 -6.44 3.18 -0.31
N LEU A 352 -6.08 2.14 -1.06
CA LEU A 352 -6.99 1.11 -1.57
C LEU A 352 -6.92 -0.15 -0.69
N PRO A 353 -7.99 -0.96 -0.65
CA PRO A 353 -7.94 -2.30 -0.07
C PRO A 353 -6.93 -3.19 -0.79
N MET A 354 -6.29 -4.08 -0.04
CA MET A 354 -5.40 -5.10 -0.59
C MET A 354 -6.17 -6.09 -1.45
N SER A 355 -5.55 -6.56 -2.52
CA SER A 355 -6.22 -7.38 -3.55
C SER A 355 -6.48 -8.81 -3.09
N VAL A 356 -5.73 -9.30 -2.10
CA VAL A 356 -5.72 -10.68 -1.61
C VAL A 356 -5.78 -10.68 -0.10
N GLN A 357 -6.67 -11.48 0.48
CA GLN A 357 -6.75 -11.68 1.92
C GLN A 357 -5.70 -12.69 2.35
N ASP A 358 -5.03 -12.47 3.48
CA ASP A 358 -3.97 -13.36 3.97
C ASP A 358 -4.50 -14.77 4.26
N SER A 359 -5.79 -14.90 4.63
CA SER A 359 -6.47 -16.18 4.82
C SER A 359 -6.54 -17.06 3.56
N ASP A 360 -6.42 -16.46 2.37
CA ASP A 360 -6.46 -17.18 1.11
C ASP A 360 -5.08 -17.71 0.69
N ILE A 361 -4.03 -17.39 1.45
CA ILE A 361 -2.64 -17.69 1.10
C ILE A 361 -2.17 -18.94 1.86
N SER A 362 -1.69 -19.93 1.12
CA SER A 362 -1.03 -21.13 1.68
C SER A 362 0.37 -21.38 1.13
N THR A 363 0.86 -20.53 0.23
CA THR A 363 2.26 -20.54 -0.20
C THR A 363 3.17 -20.36 1.01
N PRO A 364 4.21 -21.19 1.19
CA PRO A 364 5.09 -21.06 2.34
C PRO A 364 6.01 -19.83 2.22
N VAL A 365 6.26 -19.15 3.34
CA VAL A 365 7.42 -18.28 3.54
C VAL A 365 8.45 -19.10 4.31
N ASN A 366 9.73 -19.05 3.91
CA ASN A 366 10.77 -19.64 4.74
C ASN A 366 10.86 -18.83 6.06
N PRO A 367 10.82 -19.46 7.24
CA PRO A 367 10.93 -18.72 8.48
C PRO A 367 12.34 -18.10 8.58
N PRO A 368 12.47 -16.97 9.30
CA PRO A 368 13.76 -16.33 9.51
C PRO A 368 14.73 -17.34 10.15
N ASN A 369 15.98 -17.36 9.67
CA ASN A 369 17.05 -18.30 10.07
C ASN A 369 16.97 -19.71 9.48
N ILE A 370 15.96 -20.03 8.65
CA ILE A 370 15.92 -21.26 7.86
C ILE A 370 16.15 -20.91 6.38
N GLY A 371 17.26 -21.41 5.82
CA GLY A 371 17.63 -21.17 4.43
C GLY A 371 18.81 -20.22 4.28
N SER A 372 18.87 -19.50 3.16
CA SER A 372 19.93 -18.53 2.89
C SER A 372 19.68 -17.20 3.62
N GLN A 373 20.70 -16.33 3.70
CA GLN A 373 20.53 -14.97 4.21
C GLN A 373 19.45 -14.20 3.42
N ASP A 374 19.39 -14.41 2.11
CA ASP A 374 18.38 -13.79 1.25
C ASP A 374 16.97 -14.24 1.62
N ASP A 375 16.79 -15.50 2.04
CA ASP A 375 15.49 -16.04 2.45
C ASP A 375 15.01 -15.44 3.78
N SER A 376 15.93 -15.26 4.73
CA SER A 376 15.64 -14.50 5.96
C SER A 376 15.24 -13.06 5.65
N ALA A 377 15.97 -12.38 4.75
CA ALA A 377 15.65 -11.01 4.34
C ALA A 377 14.27 -10.91 3.68
N ARG A 378 13.90 -11.88 2.83
CA ARG A 378 12.55 -11.96 2.27
C ARG A 378 11.49 -12.18 3.34
N SER A 379 11.72 -13.11 4.26
CA SER A 379 10.77 -13.40 5.35
C SER A 379 10.46 -12.14 6.14
N LEU A 380 11.52 -11.38 6.49
CA LEU A 380 11.39 -10.08 7.11
C LEU A 380 10.61 -9.09 6.25
N GLN A 381 10.89 -8.99 4.94
CA GLN A 381 10.17 -8.08 4.03
C GLN A 381 8.67 -8.42 3.92
N VAL A 382 8.31 -9.70 3.87
CA VAL A 382 6.91 -10.15 3.85
C VAL A 382 6.21 -9.73 5.14
N ASN A 383 6.82 -10.03 6.30
CA ASN A 383 6.26 -9.69 7.60
C ASN A 383 6.14 -8.17 7.78
N LEU A 384 7.16 -7.40 7.39
CA LEU A 384 7.11 -5.94 7.43
C LEU A 384 6.05 -5.37 6.49
N SER A 385 5.86 -5.94 5.29
CA SER A 385 4.82 -5.50 4.35
C SER A 385 3.42 -5.76 4.90
N HIS A 386 3.23 -6.89 5.59
CA HIS A 386 2.00 -7.19 6.32
C HIS A 386 1.73 -6.11 7.40
N LEU A 387 2.72 -5.84 8.26
CA LEU A 387 2.61 -4.85 9.35
C LEU A 387 2.44 -3.40 8.86
N LEU A 388 3.18 -2.99 7.83
CA LEU A 388 3.08 -1.65 7.23
C LEU A 388 1.65 -1.33 6.80
N SER A 389 0.95 -2.33 6.25
CA SER A 389 -0.44 -2.17 5.82
C SER A 389 -1.40 -1.88 6.97
N VAL A 390 -1.14 -2.45 8.16
CA VAL A 390 -1.93 -2.25 9.38
C VAL A 390 -1.60 -0.90 10.02
N ILE A 391 -0.31 -0.61 10.21
CA ILE A 391 0.16 0.56 10.97
C ILE A 391 -0.18 1.88 10.27
N LEU A 392 0.05 1.97 8.94
CA LEU A 392 -0.24 3.19 8.18
C LEU A 392 -1.75 3.48 8.08
N THR A 393 -2.57 2.43 8.08
CA THR A 393 -4.02 2.53 7.89
C THR A 393 -4.74 2.87 9.21
N ILE A 394 -4.25 2.36 10.35
CA ILE A 394 -5.08 2.28 11.56
C ILE A 394 -4.53 3.10 12.74
N ALA A 395 -3.22 3.25 12.89
CA ALA A 395 -2.65 3.69 14.17
C ALA A 395 -2.30 5.18 14.22
N THR A 396 -1.24 5.63 13.54
CA THR A 396 -0.54 6.85 13.97
C THR A 396 -1.06 8.15 13.35
N ARG A 397 -1.46 8.12 12.07
CA ARG A 397 -1.98 9.31 11.37
C ARG A 397 -3.42 9.67 11.74
N PRO A 398 -4.36 8.72 11.86
CA PRO A 398 -5.72 9.04 12.30
C PRO A 398 -5.74 9.60 13.73
N LEU A 399 -4.92 9.07 14.64
CA LEU A 399 -4.83 9.56 16.02
C LEU A 399 -4.35 11.02 16.09
N LEU A 400 -3.22 11.34 15.44
CA LEU A 400 -2.75 12.72 15.38
C LEU A 400 -3.77 13.65 14.73
N LEU A 401 -4.48 13.17 13.70
CA LEU A 401 -5.52 13.96 13.05
C LEU A 401 -6.71 14.22 13.98
N SER A 402 -7.14 13.24 14.77
CA SER A 402 -8.22 13.41 15.74
C SER A 402 -7.88 14.48 16.76
N VAL A 403 -6.66 14.45 17.32
CA VAL A 403 -6.18 15.49 18.25
C VAL A 403 -6.10 16.84 17.54
N LEU A 404 -5.59 16.88 16.30
CA LEU A 404 -5.50 18.12 15.51
C LEU A 404 -6.86 18.74 15.27
N LYS A 405 -7.85 17.93 14.91
CA LYS A 405 -9.20 18.40 14.64
C LYS A 405 -9.85 18.96 15.89
N GLU A 406 -9.77 18.27 17.02
CA GLU A 406 -10.27 18.78 18.30
C GLU A 406 -9.66 20.15 18.64
N ARG A 407 -8.36 20.31 18.38
CA ARG A 407 -7.65 21.58 18.59
C ARG A 407 -8.13 22.69 17.66
N LEU A 408 -8.44 22.38 16.40
CA LEU A 408 -9.02 23.35 15.47
C LEU A 408 -10.45 23.75 15.85
N ASP A 409 -11.25 22.80 16.35
CA ASP A 409 -12.61 23.07 16.82
C ASP A 409 -12.59 24.03 18.02
N ILE A 410 -11.65 23.86 18.96
CA ILE A 410 -11.44 24.75 20.11
C ILE A 410 -11.02 26.17 19.68
N LEU A 411 -10.19 26.32 18.64
CA LEU A 411 -9.86 27.64 18.07
C LEU A 411 -11.10 28.35 17.49
N GLY A 412 -12.11 27.58 17.06
CA GLY A 412 -13.37 28.09 16.52
C GLY A 412 -14.41 28.46 17.59
N GLN A 413 -14.48 27.73 18.71
CA GLN A 413 -15.39 27.99 19.83
C GLN A 413 -14.80 27.51 21.18
N PRO A 414 -14.81 28.34 22.25
CA PRO A 414 -14.36 27.92 23.58
C PRO A 414 -15.43 27.02 24.24
N GLY A 415 -15.26 25.70 24.19
CA GLY A 415 -16.15 24.71 24.82
C GLY A 415 -15.40 23.46 25.31
N ASP A 416 -15.99 22.80 26.31
CA ASP A 416 -15.45 21.84 27.30
C ASP A 416 -14.23 20.96 26.94
N GLU A 417 -13.27 20.94 27.88
CA GLU A 417 -12.03 20.17 27.89
C GLU A 417 -12.26 18.66 28.07
N ASN A 418 -12.39 17.90 26.98
CA ASN A 418 -12.37 16.42 27.02
C ASN A 418 -11.07 15.80 26.43
N SER A 419 -10.13 16.62 25.93
CA SER A 419 -8.93 16.14 25.22
C SER A 419 -7.97 15.31 26.10
N GLU A 420 -7.93 15.56 27.42
CA GLU A 420 -6.97 14.90 28.32
C GLU A 420 -7.25 13.40 28.50
N ALA A 421 -8.52 12.98 28.50
CA ALA A 421 -8.89 11.57 28.64
C ALA A 421 -8.52 10.75 27.39
N PHE A 422 -8.75 11.32 26.20
CA PHE A 422 -8.38 10.70 24.92
C PHE A 422 -6.86 10.65 24.71
N LEU A 423 -6.17 11.74 25.02
CA LEU A 423 -4.70 11.79 24.99
C LEU A 423 -4.10 10.79 25.99
N GLY A 424 -4.68 10.63 27.18
CA GLY A 424 -4.23 9.63 28.16
C GLY A 424 -4.22 8.20 27.63
N GLN A 425 -5.19 7.82 26.79
CA GLN A 425 -5.30 6.47 26.22
C GLN A 425 -4.45 6.27 24.96
N THR A 426 -4.11 7.35 24.24
CA THR A 426 -3.47 7.28 22.92
C THR A 426 -2.03 7.81 22.90
N ALA A 427 -1.56 8.43 23.98
CA ALA A 427 -0.24 9.05 24.10
C ALA A 427 0.92 8.08 23.80
N ALA A 428 0.83 6.82 24.26
CA ALA A 428 1.86 5.82 24.00
C ALA A 428 1.99 5.52 22.49
N VAL A 429 0.86 5.29 21.80
CA VAL A 429 0.85 5.06 20.34
C VAL A 429 1.41 6.26 19.60
N ILE A 430 0.99 7.48 19.98
CA ILE A 430 1.43 8.72 19.35
C ILE A 430 2.95 8.90 19.55
N SER A 431 3.45 8.71 20.77
CA SER A 431 4.88 8.82 21.11
C SER A 431 5.72 7.81 20.32
N THR A 432 5.28 6.55 20.24
CA THR A 432 5.93 5.51 19.43
C THR A 432 5.92 5.86 17.94
N GLY A 433 4.82 6.43 17.43
CA GLY A 433 4.73 6.94 16.06
C GLY A 433 5.76 8.05 15.77
N ILE A 434 5.90 9.01 16.69
CA ILE A 434 6.90 10.09 16.59
C ILE A 434 8.31 9.50 16.58
N LYS A 435 8.65 8.62 17.54
CA LYS A 435 9.95 7.95 17.60
C LYS A 435 10.26 7.17 16.32
N SER A 436 9.28 6.46 15.77
CA SER A 436 9.40 5.71 14.51
C SER A 436 9.68 6.62 13.31
N ALA A 437 8.99 7.77 13.22
CA ALA A 437 9.23 8.75 12.17
C ALA A 437 10.65 9.35 12.26
N VAL A 438 11.13 9.68 13.47
CA VAL A 438 12.52 10.13 13.68
C VAL A 438 13.51 9.04 13.27
N LYS A 439 13.27 7.79 13.67
CA LYS A 439 14.17 6.67 13.34
C LYS A 439 14.23 6.41 11.83
N THR A 440 13.10 6.54 11.14
CA THR A 440 13.02 6.44 9.67
C THR A 440 13.94 7.46 9.00
N LEU A 441 13.91 8.71 9.45
CA LEU A 441 14.82 9.76 8.94
C LEU A 441 16.28 9.44 9.29
N GLN A 442 16.57 8.98 10.50
CA GLN A 442 17.95 8.60 10.88
C GLN A 442 18.51 7.48 10.02
N ILE A 443 17.69 6.46 9.69
CA ILE A 443 18.09 5.38 8.79
C ILE A 443 18.40 5.95 7.40
N LEU A 444 17.47 6.71 6.81
CA LEU A 444 17.64 7.29 5.47
C LEU A 444 18.82 8.27 5.38
N THR A 445 19.14 8.98 6.46
CA THR A 445 20.26 9.93 6.51
C THR A 445 21.62 9.28 6.83
N SER A 446 21.63 8.13 7.51
CA SER A 446 22.87 7.42 7.83
C SER A 446 23.63 6.93 6.58
N GLU A 447 22.91 6.70 5.48
CA GLU A 447 23.45 6.13 4.24
C GLU A 447 23.07 6.95 2.99
N TYR A 448 23.27 8.27 3.00
CA TYR A 448 22.95 9.15 1.85
C TYR A 448 23.50 8.67 0.49
N SER A 449 24.61 7.94 0.46
CA SER A 449 25.18 7.38 -0.76
C SER A 449 24.35 6.24 -1.37
N LEU A 450 23.52 5.59 -0.57
CA LEU A 450 22.68 4.46 -0.97
C LEU A 450 21.23 4.83 -1.23
N LEU A 451 20.87 6.10 -1.04
CA LEU A 451 19.51 6.59 -1.29
C LEU A 451 19.07 6.21 -2.71
N GLU A 452 17.95 5.50 -2.82
CA GLU A 452 17.38 5.12 -4.10
C GLU A 452 16.54 6.29 -4.62
N VAL A 453 16.83 6.76 -5.83
CA VAL A 453 16.28 8.03 -6.35
C VAL A 453 15.23 7.78 -7.42
N PHE A 454 15.25 6.61 -8.07
CA PHE A 454 14.26 6.27 -9.06
C PHE A 454 13.05 5.56 -8.45
N LEU A 455 13.25 4.62 -7.53
CA LEU A 455 12.13 3.97 -6.85
C LEU A 455 11.43 4.94 -5.90
N PRO A 456 10.11 4.77 -5.68
CA PRO A 456 9.32 5.73 -4.92
C PRO A 456 9.44 5.57 -3.41
N TYR A 457 9.99 4.45 -2.91
CA TYR A 457 9.94 4.07 -1.49
C TYR A 457 10.61 5.08 -0.56
N ASP A 458 11.88 5.43 -0.81
CA ASP A 458 12.61 6.37 0.04
C ASP A 458 11.94 7.75 0.06
N LEU A 459 11.38 8.18 -1.06
CA LEU A 459 10.61 9.43 -1.16
C LEU A 459 9.32 9.34 -0.33
N GLU A 460 8.58 8.24 -0.42
CA GLU A 460 7.35 8.03 0.35
C GLU A 460 7.61 7.92 1.86
N PHE A 461 8.69 7.26 2.27
CA PHE A 461 9.10 7.18 3.67
C PHE A 461 9.57 8.54 4.20
N THR A 462 10.39 9.27 3.44
CA THR A 462 10.84 10.62 3.79
C THR A 462 9.64 11.55 3.98
N PHE A 463 8.73 11.60 2.99
CA PHE A 463 7.56 12.46 3.04
C PHE A 463 6.56 12.03 4.12
N GLY A 464 6.35 10.72 4.30
CA GLY A 464 5.48 10.17 5.31
C GLY A 464 5.93 10.48 6.74
N ALA A 465 7.24 10.40 7.02
CA ALA A 465 7.83 10.80 8.29
C ALA A 465 7.72 12.32 8.50
N ALA A 466 8.00 13.11 7.46
CA ALA A 466 7.90 14.56 7.51
C ALA A 466 6.48 15.04 7.85
N LEU A 467 5.47 14.44 7.22
CA LEU A 467 4.05 14.70 7.50
C LEU A 467 3.72 14.40 8.97
N HIS A 468 4.15 13.24 9.46
CA HIS A 468 3.89 12.81 10.84
C HIS A 468 4.54 13.77 11.87
N LEU A 469 5.80 14.13 11.64
CA LEU A 469 6.56 15.02 12.52
C LEU A 469 6.05 16.46 12.49
N ASN A 470 5.58 16.96 11.34
CA ASN A 470 4.97 18.30 11.26
C ASN A 470 3.66 18.38 12.05
N MET A 471 2.82 17.35 11.99
CA MET A 471 1.63 17.28 12.82
C MET A 471 1.99 17.20 14.31
N ALA A 472 2.96 16.37 14.67
CA ALA A 472 3.42 16.23 16.05
C ALA A 472 3.99 17.55 16.60
N ALA A 473 4.84 18.25 15.85
CA ALA A 473 5.41 19.53 16.22
C ALA A 473 4.34 20.62 16.42
N ALA A 474 3.29 20.61 15.59
CA ALA A 474 2.17 21.55 15.71
C ALA A 474 1.30 21.30 16.96
N LEU A 475 1.16 20.02 17.34
CA LEU A 475 0.31 19.59 18.46
C LEU A 475 1.04 19.60 19.81
N PHE A 476 2.28 19.13 19.82
CA PHE A 476 3.10 18.89 21.01
C PHE A 476 4.49 19.54 20.83
N PRO A 477 4.58 20.88 20.93
CA PRO A 477 5.84 21.60 20.77
C PRO A 477 6.93 21.07 21.70
N GLY A 478 8.09 20.70 21.14
CA GLY A 478 9.25 20.24 21.90
C GLY A 478 9.29 18.74 22.24
N VAL A 479 8.36 17.92 21.75
CA VAL A 479 8.39 16.45 21.93
C VAL A 479 9.49 15.78 21.10
N ALA A 480 9.86 16.38 19.96
CA ALA A 480 11.00 15.94 19.15
C ALA A 480 11.93 17.12 18.86
N ASP A 481 13.15 16.84 18.41
CA ASP A 481 14.04 17.86 17.84
C ASP A 481 13.50 18.26 16.45
N ASP A 482 12.46 19.10 16.47
CA ASP A 482 11.70 19.52 15.29
C ASP A 482 12.59 20.22 14.26
N GLN A 483 13.56 21.02 14.74
CA GLN A 483 14.47 21.75 13.86
C GLN A 483 15.43 20.82 13.14
N ASN A 484 16.06 19.88 13.86
CA ASN A 484 16.95 18.91 13.24
C ASN A 484 16.20 17.97 12.29
N SER A 485 15.04 17.47 12.71
CA SER A 485 14.21 16.57 11.89
C SER A 485 13.76 17.25 10.60
N ARG A 486 13.32 18.52 10.67
CA ARG A 486 12.98 19.32 9.50
C ARG A 486 14.19 19.51 8.59
N LEU A 487 15.35 19.85 9.13
CA LEU A 487 16.58 20.01 8.34
C LEU A 487 16.93 18.72 7.59
N GLN A 488 16.87 17.57 8.27
CA GLN A 488 17.14 16.26 7.67
C GLN A 488 16.19 15.93 6.50
N VAL A 489 14.89 16.18 6.68
CA VAL A 489 13.89 15.99 5.61
C VAL A 489 14.21 16.83 4.38
N HIS A 490 14.44 18.13 4.57
CA HIS A 490 14.74 19.03 3.44
C HIS A 490 16.04 18.64 2.74
N GLN A 491 17.07 18.21 3.49
CA GLN A 491 18.32 17.69 2.93
C GLN A 491 18.14 16.42 2.11
N LEU A 492 17.33 15.46 2.59
CA LEU A 492 17.00 14.24 1.85
C LEU A 492 16.29 14.56 0.53
N LEU A 493 15.26 15.41 0.57
CA LEU A 493 14.53 15.84 -0.62
C LEU A 493 15.44 16.59 -1.60
N ASP A 494 16.30 17.50 -1.10
CA ASP A 494 17.27 18.21 -1.92
C ASP A 494 18.30 17.26 -2.55
N ASN A 495 18.73 16.21 -1.85
CA ASN A 495 19.61 15.19 -2.40
C ASN A 495 18.94 14.42 -3.55
N MET A 496 17.68 13.99 -3.37
CA MET A 496 16.90 13.32 -4.42
C MET A 496 16.71 14.22 -5.65
N ILE A 497 16.38 15.50 -5.43
CA ILE A 497 16.24 16.51 -6.49
C ILE A 497 17.58 16.71 -7.21
N ALA A 498 18.67 16.83 -6.45
CA ALA A 498 20.05 16.94 -6.95
C ALA A 498 20.52 15.68 -7.70
N ARG A 499 19.81 14.56 -7.58
CA ARG A 499 20.04 13.33 -8.36
C ARG A 499 19.03 13.12 -9.48
N GLY A 500 18.12 14.08 -9.68
CA GLY A 500 17.21 14.13 -10.84
C GLY A 500 15.78 13.68 -10.56
N ASN A 501 15.42 13.38 -9.30
CA ASN A 501 14.05 13.02 -8.96
C ASN A 501 13.14 14.26 -8.98
N ARG A 502 12.30 14.36 -10.00
CA ARG A 502 11.35 15.47 -10.17
C ARG A 502 10.13 15.34 -9.24
N LEU A 503 9.77 14.12 -8.83
CA LEU A 503 8.68 13.89 -7.86
C LEU A 503 9.06 14.44 -6.49
N ALA A 504 10.31 14.29 -6.07
CA ALA A 504 10.82 14.88 -4.83
C ALA A 504 10.67 16.40 -4.82
N SER A 505 10.84 17.07 -5.97
CA SER A 505 10.60 18.52 -6.09
C SER A 505 9.13 18.89 -5.85
N VAL A 506 8.19 18.10 -6.36
CA VAL A 506 6.75 18.35 -6.15
C VAL A 506 6.37 18.09 -4.70
N ARG A 507 6.82 16.95 -4.14
CA ARG A 507 6.62 16.61 -2.72
C ARG A 507 7.22 17.65 -1.78
N LYS A 508 8.37 18.21 -2.12
CA LYS A 508 8.96 19.30 -1.32
C LYS A 508 8.09 20.56 -1.32
N GLN A 509 7.47 20.92 -2.43
CA GLN A 509 6.57 22.08 -2.51
C GLN A 509 5.31 21.87 -1.66
N GLU A 510 4.71 20.67 -1.73
CA GLU A 510 3.59 20.29 -0.87
C GLU A 510 3.98 20.39 0.62
N LEU A 511 5.15 19.85 0.99
CA LEU A 511 5.62 19.88 2.37
C LEU A 511 5.84 21.30 2.88
N VAL A 512 6.48 22.17 2.11
CA VAL A 512 6.71 23.58 2.48
C VAL A 512 5.40 24.32 2.74
N TYR A 513 4.38 24.05 1.90
CA TYR A 513 3.06 24.65 2.09
C TYR A 513 2.40 24.17 3.40
N LEU A 514 2.43 22.87 3.66
CA LEU A 514 1.89 22.29 4.88
C LEU A 514 2.63 22.79 6.13
N GLU A 515 3.96 22.86 6.07
CA GLU A 515 4.80 23.40 7.14
C GLU A 515 4.41 24.83 7.53
N ALA A 516 4.09 25.68 6.55
CA ALA A 516 3.64 27.04 6.80
C ALA A 516 2.27 27.08 7.50
N GLN A 517 1.34 26.21 7.11
CA GLN A 517 0.04 26.09 7.78
C GLN A 517 0.18 25.58 9.22
N CYS A 518 1.03 24.57 9.45
CA CYS A 518 1.31 24.07 10.80
C CYS A 518 1.93 25.16 11.70
N GLN A 519 2.84 25.99 11.17
CA GLN A 519 3.41 27.11 11.92
C GLN A 519 2.38 28.19 12.28
N GLU A 520 1.49 28.51 11.34
CA GLU A 520 0.40 29.46 11.57
C GLU A 520 -0.56 28.94 12.65
N LEU A 521 -0.87 27.63 12.66
CA LEU A 521 -1.65 27.01 13.71
C LEU A 521 -1.02 27.21 15.09
N VAL A 522 0.28 26.93 15.24
CA VAL A 522 1.00 27.15 16.52
C VAL A 522 0.92 28.61 16.94
N ALA A 523 1.11 29.55 16.00
CA ALA A 523 1.03 30.97 16.28
C ALA A 523 -0.35 31.41 16.77
N GLN A 524 -1.43 30.91 16.17
CA GLN A 524 -2.81 31.24 16.58
C GLN A 524 -3.16 30.66 17.95
N VAL A 525 -2.76 29.40 18.23
CA VAL A 525 -2.93 28.76 19.55
C VAL A 525 -2.25 29.60 20.64
N GLN A 526 -1.03 30.08 20.39
CA GLN A 526 -0.31 30.95 21.33
C GLN A 526 -0.97 32.31 21.50
N GLN A 527 -1.44 32.93 20.40
CA GLN A 527 -2.13 34.24 20.45
C GLN A 527 -3.44 34.18 21.22
N GLN A 528 -4.18 33.07 21.14
CA GLN A 528 -5.43 32.86 21.87
C GLN A 528 -5.23 32.38 23.32
N GLY A 529 -3.99 32.11 23.73
CA GLY A 529 -3.68 31.67 25.10
C GLY A 529 -4.16 30.26 25.44
N LEU A 530 -4.36 29.41 24.43
CA LEU A 530 -4.75 28.01 24.64
C LEU A 530 -3.60 27.20 25.25
N GLN A 531 -3.94 26.23 26.08
CA GLN A 531 -2.96 25.34 26.73
C GLN A 531 -2.14 24.58 25.68
N THR A 532 -0.82 24.51 25.88
CA THR A 532 0.06 23.67 25.06
C THR A 532 -0.10 22.22 25.51
N LEU A 533 -0.37 21.30 24.57
CA LEU A 533 -0.41 19.88 24.89
C LEU A 533 1.01 19.36 25.12
N SER A 534 1.16 18.47 26.08
CA SER A 534 2.41 17.75 26.32
C SER A 534 2.15 16.26 26.29
N LEU A 535 3.03 15.51 25.64
CA LEU A 535 3.09 14.06 25.80
C LEU A 535 4.02 13.78 26.99
N ALA A 536 3.53 13.09 28.03
CA ALA A 536 4.39 12.64 29.12
C ALA A 536 5.30 11.52 28.59
N VAL A 537 6.52 11.86 28.20
CA VAL A 537 7.54 10.87 27.83
C VAL A 537 8.13 10.32 29.13
N THR A 538 7.83 9.07 29.47
CA THR A 538 8.52 8.37 30.57
C THR A 538 9.91 7.96 30.10
N ASP A 539 10.85 8.91 30.19
CA ASP A 539 12.24 8.77 29.72
C ASP A 539 13.06 7.68 30.45
N GLU A 540 12.58 7.14 31.57
CA GLU A 540 13.39 6.25 32.42
C GLU A 540 13.21 4.74 32.15
N THR A 541 12.18 4.33 31.42
CA THR A 541 11.93 2.90 31.08
C THR A 541 12.31 2.53 29.64
N ASP A 542 12.52 3.51 28.77
CA ASP A 542 12.69 3.33 27.32
C ASP A 542 14.02 2.67 26.90
N SER A 543 15.11 2.85 27.65
CA SER A 543 16.42 2.29 27.27
C SER A 543 16.51 0.77 27.47
N GLU A 544 15.71 0.20 28.36
CA GLU A 544 15.72 -1.24 28.67
C GLU A 544 14.62 -1.98 27.89
N LEU A 545 13.47 -1.33 27.70
CA LEU A 545 12.36 -1.81 26.86
C LEU A 545 12.67 -1.73 25.36
N ALA A 546 13.34 -0.69 24.85
CA ALA A 546 13.75 -0.64 23.44
C ALA A 546 14.83 -1.69 23.12
N ARG A 547 15.74 -1.94 24.07
CA ARG A 547 16.78 -2.99 23.94
C ARG A 547 16.15 -4.39 23.98
N LYS A 548 15.13 -4.59 24.83
CA LYS A 548 14.32 -5.81 24.85
C LYS A 548 13.45 -5.94 23.61
N ALA A 549 12.83 -4.88 23.10
CA ALA A 549 12.03 -4.91 21.88
C ALA A 549 12.90 -5.20 20.65
N ASP A 550 14.14 -4.73 20.58
CA ASP A 550 15.10 -5.13 19.53
C ASP A 550 15.52 -6.62 19.67
N GLU A 551 15.72 -7.13 20.89
CA GLU A 551 16.03 -8.54 21.16
C GLU A 551 14.79 -9.47 20.97
N GLU A 552 13.58 -9.01 21.29
CA GLU A 552 12.30 -9.74 21.18
C GLU A 552 11.64 -9.59 19.81
N LEU A 553 11.90 -8.53 19.02
CA LEU A 553 11.54 -8.48 17.59
C LEU A 553 12.23 -9.62 16.84
N LEU A 554 13.46 -9.96 17.23
CA LEU A 554 14.19 -11.11 16.70
C LEU A 554 13.62 -12.46 17.18
N GLU A 555 12.93 -12.50 18.33
CA GLU A 555 12.30 -13.71 18.91
C GLU A 555 10.81 -13.89 18.52
N THR A 556 9.98 -12.84 18.46
CA THR A 556 8.56 -12.86 18.04
C THR A 556 8.41 -13.14 16.55
N MET A 557 9.42 -12.79 15.75
CA MET A 557 9.56 -13.27 14.36
C MET A 557 9.69 -14.81 14.24
N GLN A 558 9.80 -15.55 15.36
CA GLN A 558 9.93 -17.01 15.39
C GLN A 558 8.67 -17.78 15.83
N GLY A 559 7.51 -17.15 16.06
CA GLY A 559 6.28 -17.94 16.26
C GLY A 559 5.07 -17.32 16.96
N GLY A 560 4.91 -16.00 16.93
CA GLY A 560 3.77 -15.31 17.56
C GLY A 560 2.71 -14.86 16.56
N SER A 561 1.44 -14.82 16.97
CA SER A 561 0.35 -14.21 16.18
C SER A 561 0.63 -12.72 15.91
N ASP A 562 0.09 -12.19 14.80
CA ASP A 562 0.30 -10.84 14.22
C ASP A 562 0.17 -9.63 15.17
N LEU A 563 -0.25 -9.83 16.42
CA LEU A 563 -0.52 -8.78 17.41
C LEU A 563 0.43 -8.80 18.64
N GLU A 564 1.27 -9.82 18.84
CA GLU A 564 2.22 -9.88 19.98
C GLU A 564 3.30 -8.78 19.94
N PHE A 565 3.55 -8.18 18.77
CA PHE A 565 4.42 -7.00 18.65
C PHE A 565 3.85 -5.77 19.38
N LEU A 566 2.52 -5.67 19.47
CA LEU A 566 1.86 -4.55 20.14
C LEU A 566 2.21 -4.56 21.65
N ASP A 567 2.24 -5.75 22.27
CA ASP A 567 2.61 -5.91 23.67
C ASP A 567 4.04 -5.40 23.94
N ASN A 568 4.96 -5.54 22.97
CA ASN A 568 6.35 -5.07 23.08
C ASN A 568 6.52 -3.56 22.91
N ILE A 569 5.57 -2.86 22.28
CA ILE A 569 5.48 -1.39 22.28
C ILE A 569 4.62 -0.86 23.45
N GLY A 570 4.26 -1.73 24.41
CA GLY A 570 3.56 -1.39 25.64
C GLY A 570 2.04 -1.26 25.50
N ILE A 571 1.44 -1.88 24.47
CA ILE A 571 0.00 -1.77 24.18
C ILE A 571 -0.53 -3.17 23.85
N SER A 572 -1.42 -3.72 24.66
CA SER A 572 -1.88 -5.09 24.34
C SER A 572 -2.66 -5.17 23.04
N SER A 573 -2.64 -6.35 22.41
CA SER A 573 -3.44 -6.66 21.21
C SER A 573 -4.92 -6.30 21.38
N GLU A 574 -5.47 -6.56 22.58
CA GLU A 574 -6.84 -6.23 22.96
C GLU A 574 -7.02 -4.72 23.20
N GLU A 575 -6.03 -4.04 23.77
CA GLU A 575 -6.04 -2.59 24.00
C GLU A 575 -5.94 -1.80 22.69
N PHE A 576 -5.07 -2.22 21.77
CA PHE A 576 -5.00 -1.66 20.43
C PHE A 576 -6.31 -1.86 19.66
N MET A 577 -6.86 -3.08 19.66
CA MET A 577 -8.15 -3.35 19.00
C MET A 577 -9.31 -2.62 19.68
N SER A 578 -9.26 -2.45 21.01
CA SER A 578 -10.20 -1.59 21.75
C SER A 578 -10.09 -0.13 21.31
N ILE A 579 -8.89 0.44 21.23
CA ILE A 579 -8.66 1.81 20.73
C ILE A 579 -9.20 1.96 19.30
N VAL A 580 -8.91 1.00 18.43
CA VAL A 580 -9.38 0.99 17.02
C VAL A 580 -10.89 0.87 16.93
N GLN A 581 -11.50 0.07 17.79
CA GLN A 581 -12.95 -0.12 17.85
C GLN A 581 -13.66 1.09 18.48
N GLN A 582 -13.07 1.73 19.50
CA GLN A 582 -13.53 2.98 20.10
C GLN A 582 -13.47 4.16 19.11
N ILE A 583 -12.47 4.21 18.22
CA ILE A 583 -12.40 5.20 17.12
C ILE A 583 -13.55 5.01 16.10
N GLY A 584 -14.09 3.79 16.00
CA GLY A 584 -15.25 3.46 15.17
C GLY A 584 -16.59 3.53 15.90
N ASP A 585 -16.59 3.73 17.23
CA ASP A 585 -17.77 3.67 18.08
C ASP A 585 -18.35 5.08 18.30
N PRO A 586 -19.54 5.41 17.77
CA PRO A 586 -20.15 6.72 17.90
C PRO A 586 -20.49 7.10 19.36
N ASP A 587 -20.57 6.13 20.28
CA ASP A 587 -21.06 6.34 21.65
C ASP A 587 -19.99 6.83 22.65
N ILE A 588 -18.72 7.00 22.24
CA ILE A 588 -17.61 7.47 23.10
C ILE A 588 -17.20 8.94 22.79
N MET A 589 -17.80 9.53 21.75
CA MET A 589 -17.72 10.98 21.51
C MET A 589 -18.75 11.69 22.41
N PRO A 590 -18.40 12.79 23.11
CA PRO A 590 -19.31 13.46 24.04
C PRO A 590 -20.66 13.77 23.36
N GLU A 591 -21.75 13.41 24.06
CA GLU A 591 -23.18 13.37 23.63
C GLU A 591 -23.72 14.65 22.94
N ASN A 592 -22.96 15.74 22.91
CA ASN A 592 -23.36 16.98 22.26
C ASN A 592 -23.06 17.02 20.75
N MET A 593 -22.41 15.98 20.20
CA MET A 593 -22.02 15.93 18.79
C MET A 593 -22.80 14.92 17.93
N LEU A 594 -23.83 14.26 18.47
CA LEU A 594 -24.67 13.31 17.72
C LEU A 594 -26.13 13.35 18.20
N THR A 595 -26.95 14.24 17.61
CA THR A 595 -28.40 14.03 17.63
C THR A 595 -28.77 13.06 16.52
N LEU A 596 -29.10 11.83 16.93
CA LEU A 596 -29.74 10.78 16.13
C LEU A 596 -31.27 10.95 16.18
N GLU A 597 -31.89 11.26 15.04
CA GLU A 597 -33.16 10.65 14.60
C GLU A 597 -33.06 10.28 13.12
#